data_AF-A0A7S1TPW7-F1
#
_entry.id   AF-A0A7S1TPW7-F1
#
_cell.length_a   1.000
_cell.length_b   1.000
_cell.length_c   1.000
_cell.angle_alpha   90.00
_cell.angle_beta   90.00
_cell.angle_gamma   90.00
#
_symmetry.space_group_name_H-M   'P 1'
#
loop_
_entity.id
_entity.type
_entity.pdbx_description
1 polymer ?
#
loop_
_entity_poly.entity_id
_entity_poly.type
_entity_poly.pdbx_seq_one_letter_code
_entity_poly.pdbx_strand_id
1 'polypeptide(L)'
;ELHYANSGADLNEFVELVGPAGLDLAGYQLHFVYAGGGTYKRFDLSGTFADAGSGLGVLAFAVPDIQDGGRDGIAILNKWGYVEEFISYEGITTALLGPAKGHTSEPLPVYESSNTAEGMSLQLFGTGLCKEAFTWDGPVRATPGLPNALQVLDADPGQPVGGGCRDLFINELHYANSGADLNEFVELVGPAGLNLTGYQLHFINGGDGKVYKRVDLNGTFVDGGAGLGVLSFTVPGIQNSRDGIALINKWSYVEQFISYEGVVTSVDGPANGTASVPLPVYESGDTAEGMSLQLFGTGLCMGDFTWDGPIRATPGLPNTLQVLGADPGPPADDGCRELFVNELHYANS
;
A
#
# COMPACT_ATOMS: atom_id res chain seq x y z
N GLU A 1 9.31 16.43 -3.09
CA GLU A 1 10.76 16.20 -3.19
C GLU A 1 11.57 17.26 -2.45
N LEU A 2 12.76 16.93 -1.94
CA LEU A 2 13.45 17.70 -0.91
C LEU A 2 14.98 17.52 -0.78
N HIS A 3 15.90 17.85 -1.70
CA HIS A 3 17.33 17.56 -1.40
C HIS A 3 17.91 18.21 -0.14
N TYR A 4 18.75 17.41 0.48
CA TYR A 4 19.52 17.45 1.71
C TYR A 4 20.99 17.11 1.54
N ALA A 5 21.41 16.88 0.29
CA ALA A 5 22.74 16.94 -0.30
C ALA A 5 23.36 15.69 -0.95
N ASN A 6 24.55 15.81 -1.48
CA ASN A 6 25.27 14.69 -2.08
C ASN A 6 26.71 14.86 -1.64
N SER A 7 27.53 13.85 -1.88
CA SER A 7 28.93 14.12 -2.16
C SER A 7 29.02 14.93 -3.48
N GLY A 8 28.80 16.25 -3.45
CA GLY A 8 28.73 17.08 -4.66
C GLY A 8 27.77 18.26 -4.55
N ALA A 9 27.38 18.83 -5.70
CA ALA A 9 26.38 19.90 -5.79
C ALA A 9 24.96 19.31 -5.79
N ASP A 10 24.02 20.03 -5.17
CA ASP A 10 22.61 19.67 -5.05
C ASP A 10 21.93 19.79 -6.43
N LEU A 11 21.88 18.67 -7.14
CA LEU A 11 21.35 18.59 -8.49
C LEU A 11 20.14 17.65 -8.49
N ASN A 12 19.11 18.07 -9.23
CA ASN A 12 17.89 17.30 -9.54
C ASN A 12 16.77 17.27 -8.49
N GLU A 13 16.74 18.22 -7.56
CA GLU A 13 15.60 18.46 -6.66
C GLU A 13 14.30 18.74 -7.40
N PHE A 14 13.24 18.04 -7.04
CA PHE A 14 11.88 18.22 -7.50
C PHE A 14 10.81 18.30 -6.38
N VAL A 15 9.52 18.26 -6.72
CA VAL A 15 8.36 17.82 -5.91
C VAL A 15 7.40 17.22 -6.90
N GLU A 16 6.91 16.01 -6.66
CA GLU A 16 5.81 15.48 -7.45
C GLU A 16 4.50 15.54 -6.68
N LEU A 17 3.45 15.92 -7.38
CA LEU A 17 2.09 15.96 -6.87
C LEU A 17 1.23 14.97 -7.63
N VAL A 18 0.22 14.42 -6.96
CA VAL A 18 -0.94 13.76 -7.57
C VAL A 18 -2.14 14.68 -7.42
N GLY A 19 -2.93 14.81 -8.48
CA GLY A 19 -4.17 15.55 -8.40
C GLY A 19 -5.17 15.14 -9.47
N PRO A 20 -6.40 15.70 -9.40
CA PRO A 20 -7.45 15.43 -10.37
C PRO A 20 -6.99 15.77 -11.80
N ALA A 21 -7.18 14.84 -12.73
CA ALA A 21 -6.93 15.08 -14.13
C ALA A 21 -7.72 16.31 -14.61
N GLY A 22 -7.04 17.23 -15.29
CA GLY A 22 -7.60 18.50 -15.73
C GLY A 22 -7.58 19.62 -14.68
N LEU A 23 -7.15 19.37 -13.44
CA LEU A 23 -6.89 20.45 -12.49
C LEU A 23 -5.68 21.26 -12.96
N ASP A 24 -5.89 22.56 -13.19
CA ASP A 24 -4.85 23.54 -13.49
C ASP A 24 -4.31 24.14 -12.19
N LEU A 25 -3.00 24.03 -12.00
CA LEU A 25 -2.29 24.51 -10.83
C LEU A 25 -1.95 26.01 -10.88
N ALA A 26 -2.41 26.75 -11.89
CA ALA A 26 -2.23 28.20 -11.94
C ALA A 26 -2.69 28.89 -10.64
N GLY A 27 -1.73 29.51 -9.94
CA GLY A 27 -1.94 30.21 -8.66
C GLY A 27 -1.78 29.34 -7.42
N TYR A 28 -1.60 28.03 -7.55
CA TYR A 28 -1.17 27.17 -6.44
C TYR A 28 0.32 27.42 -6.14
N GLN A 29 0.72 27.16 -4.90
CA GLN A 29 2.09 27.40 -4.44
C GLN A 29 2.56 26.29 -3.51
N LEU A 30 3.84 25.95 -3.59
CA LEU A 30 4.54 25.24 -2.52
C LEU A 30 5.21 26.25 -1.60
N HIS A 31 5.04 26.07 -0.29
CA HIS A 31 5.71 26.84 0.75
C HIS A 31 6.56 25.91 1.58
N PHE A 32 7.88 26.12 1.55
CA PHE A 32 8.82 25.36 2.34
C PHE A 32 9.05 26.08 3.68
N VAL A 33 8.81 25.38 4.78
CA VAL A 33 8.72 25.90 6.13
C VAL A 33 9.85 25.33 6.96
N TYR A 34 10.67 26.17 7.58
CA TYR A 34 11.77 25.68 8.42
C TYR A 34 11.29 25.26 9.81
N ALA A 35 12.10 24.52 10.57
CA ALA A 35 11.85 24.03 11.94
C ALA A 35 11.23 25.05 12.93
N GLY A 36 11.54 26.33 12.74
CA GLY A 36 11.08 27.46 13.56
C GLY A 36 9.80 28.13 13.03
N GLY A 37 9.17 27.55 12.02
CA GLY A 37 7.82 27.87 11.57
C GLY A 37 7.68 29.04 10.60
N GLY A 38 8.76 29.54 10.03
CA GLY A 38 8.69 30.52 8.94
C GLY A 38 8.87 29.87 7.58
N THR A 39 8.39 30.51 6.52
CA THR A 39 8.62 30.06 5.14
C THR A 39 9.99 30.56 4.67
N TYR A 40 10.89 29.64 4.27
CA TYR A 40 12.19 30.01 3.70
C TYR A 40 12.17 30.10 2.17
N LYS A 41 11.27 29.33 1.52
CA LYS A 41 11.18 29.27 0.06
C LYS A 41 9.73 29.13 -0.39
N ARG A 42 9.44 29.73 -1.54
CA ARG A 42 8.15 29.66 -2.21
C ARG A 42 8.36 29.26 -3.65
N PHE A 43 7.48 28.42 -4.16
CA PHE A 43 7.51 27.96 -5.54
C PHE A 43 6.11 28.04 -6.13
N ASP A 44 5.95 28.83 -7.20
CA ASP A 44 4.67 28.96 -7.91
C ASP A 44 4.47 27.73 -8.81
N LEU A 45 3.35 27.04 -8.62
CA LEU A 45 2.99 25.87 -9.42
C LEU A 45 2.31 26.29 -10.72
N SER A 46 2.47 25.47 -11.75
CA SER A 46 1.82 25.68 -13.05
C SER A 46 1.66 24.36 -13.79
N GLY A 47 0.79 24.33 -14.78
CA GLY A 47 0.51 23.13 -15.55
C GLY A 47 -0.78 22.44 -15.10
N THR A 48 -1.20 21.46 -15.90
CA THR A 48 -2.47 20.76 -15.73
C THR A 48 -2.18 19.28 -15.66
N PHE A 49 -2.76 18.59 -14.67
CA PHE A 49 -2.60 17.14 -14.55
C PHE A 49 -3.17 16.44 -15.78
N ALA A 50 -2.32 15.70 -16.49
CA ALA A 50 -2.76 14.78 -17.53
C ALA A 50 -3.30 13.51 -16.88
N ASP A 51 -4.39 12.95 -17.41
CA ASP A 51 -4.98 11.72 -16.89
C ASP A 51 -3.99 10.54 -17.05
N ALA A 52 -3.51 10.03 -15.92
CA ALA A 52 -2.63 8.87 -15.83
C ALA A 52 -3.42 7.58 -15.52
N GLY A 53 -4.73 7.68 -15.30
CA GLY A 53 -5.62 6.59 -14.86
C GLY A 53 -6.78 7.16 -14.04
N SER A 54 -8.00 6.70 -14.35
CA SER A 54 -9.28 7.02 -13.65
C SER A 54 -9.45 8.43 -13.07
N GLY A 55 -8.98 9.44 -13.78
CA GLY A 55 -9.20 10.84 -13.43
C GLY A 55 -8.22 11.42 -12.42
N LEU A 56 -7.08 10.77 -12.19
CA LEU A 56 -5.92 11.33 -11.49
C LEU A 56 -4.72 11.44 -12.44
N GLY A 57 -3.82 12.36 -12.13
CA GLY A 57 -2.59 12.57 -12.86
C GLY A 57 -1.43 12.93 -11.94
N VAL A 58 -0.22 12.87 -12.47
CA VAL A 58 1.01 13.28 -11.79
C VAL A 58 1.64 14.51 -12.46
N LEU A 59 2.29 15.35 -11.66
CA LEU A 59 3.13 16.45 -12.16
C LEU A 59 4.35 16.63 -11.25
N ALA A 60 5.53 16.53 -11.86
CA ALA A 60 6.81 16.79 -11.20
C ALA A 60 7.31 18.20 -11.47
N PHE A 61 7.82 18.85 -10.43
CA PHE A 61 8.32 20.22 -10.43
C PHE A 61 9.76 20.24 -9.99
N ALA A 62 10.71 20.68 -10.82
CA ALA A 62 12.08 20.90 -10.34
C ALA A 62 12.11 22.09 -9.36
N VAL A 63 12.55 21.86 -8.12
CA VAL A 63 12.53 22.86 -7.04
C VAL A 63 13.91 22.91 -6.36
N PRO A 64 14.93 23.58 -6.92
CA PRO A 64 16.31 23.58 -6.40
C PRO A 64 16.51 24.41 -5.14
N ASP A 65 17.45 24.05 -4.27
CA ASP A 65 17.75 24.63 -2.95
C ASP A 65 16.68 24.35 -1.87
N ILE A 66 16.29 23.09 -1.68
CA ILE A 66 15.46 22.68 -0.55
C ILE A 66 16.37 22.40 0.66
N GLN A 67 15.90 22.67 1.88
CA GLN A 67 16.72 22.59 3.10
C GLN A 67 16.61 21.26 3.83
N ASP A 68 17.66 20.96 4.57
CA ASP A 68 18.04 19.60 4.88
C ASP A 68 18.67 19.29 6.22
N GLY A 69 19.30 20.31 6.81
CA GLY A 69 20.01 20.18 8.06
C GLY A 69 19.11 19.93 9.28
N GLY A 70 17.79 19.72 9.13
CA GLY A 70 16.87 19.44 10.23
C GLY A 70 15.40 19.31 9.82
N ARG A 71 14.51 19.26 10.83
CA ARG A 71 13.06 19.15 10.63
C ARG A 71 12.54 20.37 9.89
N ASP A 72 11.86 20.16 8.78
CA ASP A 72 11.30 21.22 7.97
C ASP A 72 10.06 20.63 7.27
N GLY A 73 9.30 21.41 6.50
CA GLY A 73 8.11 20.90 5.85
C GLY A 73 7.70 21.63 4.59
N ILE A 74 6.74 21.04 3.88
CA ILE A 74 6.21 21.53 2.62
C ILE A 74 4.70 21.64 2.75
N ALA A 75 4.19 22.86 2.59
CA ALA A 75 2.77 23.13 2.50
C ALA A 75 2.37 23.39 1.05
N ILE A 76 1.35 22.68 0.56
CA ILE A 76 0.65 23.02 -0.68
C ILE A 76 -0.43 24.04 -0.35
N LEU A 77 -0.40 25.18 -1.02
CA LEU A 77 -1.42 26.20 -0.92
C LEU A 77 -2.18 26.31 -2.23
N ASN A 78 -3.50 26.32 -2.16
CA ASN A 78 -4.32 26.58 -3.34
C ASN A 78 -4.30 28.06 -3.74
N LYS A 79 -4.89 28.36 -4.89
CA LYS A 79 -4.98 29.73 -5.45
C LYS A 79 -5.66 30.76 -4.55
N TRP A 80 -6.35 30.33 -3.50
CA TRP A 80 -6.98 31.20 -2.52
C TRP A 80 -6.14 31.36 -1.24
N GLY A 81 -5.01 30.64 -1.14
CA GLY A 81 -4.11 30.66 0.01
C GLY A 81 -4.49 29.70 1.12
N TYR A 82 -5.42 28.78 0.90
CA TYR A 82 -5.72 27.71 1.87
C TYR A 82 -4.70 26.58 1.73
N VAL A 83 -4.32 25.99 2.86
CA VAL A 83 -3.43 24.82 2.90
C VAL A 83 -4.23 23.58 2.50
N GLU A 84 -3.85 22.96 1.40
CA GLU A 84 -4.41 21.66 0.94
C GLU A 84 -3.71 20.51 1.66
N GLU A 85 -2.39 20.61 1.83
CA GLU A 85 -1.60 19.62 2.54
C GLU A 85 -0.40 20.30 3.22
N PHE A 86 0.01 19.75 4.36
CA PHE A 86 1.27 20.12 5.00
C PHE A 86 1.98 18.88 5.52
N ILE A 87 3.05 18.47 4.84
CA ILE A 87 3.92 17.37 5.27
C ILE A 87 5.25 17.89 5.82
N SER A 88 5.92 17.09 6.62
CA SER A 88 7.27 17.37 7.10
C SER A 88 8.15 16.14 7.07
N TYR A 89 9.45 16.37 7.03
CA TYR A 89 10.49 15.35 7.08
C TYR A 89 11.37 15.62 8.30
N GLU A 90 12.06 14.59 8.80
CA GLU A 90 12.90 14.68 10.01
C GLU A 90 12.15 15.14 11.29
N GLY A 91 10.81 15.02 11.29
CA GLY A 91 9.93 15.31 12.43
C GLY A 91 8.83 16.32 12.12
N ILE A 92 8.04 16.65 13.15
CA ILE A 92 6.88 17.55 13.02
C ILE A 92 7.33 19.02 13.00
N THR A 93 6.74 19.80 12.10
CA THR A 93 6.92 21.26 11.98
C THR A 93 5.57 21.96 12.11
N THR A 94 5.56 23.16 12.68
CA THR A 94 4.34 23.99 12.76
C THR A 94 4.64 25.35 12.18
N ALA A 95 3.82 25.81 11.24
CA ALA A 95 3.97 27.13 10.65
C ALA A 95 3.51 28.19 11.66
N LEU A 96 4.42 29.06 12.06
CA LEU A 96 4.17 30.19 12.96
C LEU A 96 3.96 31.50 12.21
N LEU A 97 4.43 31.57 10.97
CA LEU A 97 4.38 32.73 10.07
C LEU A 97 4.00 32.28 8.65
N GLY A 98 3.72 33.24 7.78
CA GLY A 98 3.35 32.97 6.40
C GLY A 98 1.90 32.48 6.25
N PRO A 99 1.49 32.08 5.04
CA PRO A 99 0.09 31.79 4.77
C PRO A 99 -0.35 30.40 5.28
N ALA A 100 0.58 29.50 5.59
CA ALA A 100 0.29 28.25 6.30
C ALA A 100 0.22 28.41 7.84
N LYS A 101 0.32 29.64 8.37
CA LYS A 101 0.37 29.90 9.82
C LYS A 101 -0.78 29.23 10.57
N GLY A 102 -0.45 28.51 11.64
CA GLY A 102 -1.40 27.81 12.50
C GLY A 102 -1.62 26.35 12.11
N HIS A 103 -1.11 25.91 10.95
CA HIS A 103 -1.10 24.50 10.57
C HIS A 103 0.13 23.78 11.15
N THR A 104 -0.09 22.55 11.59
CA THR A 104 0.96 21.59 11.99
C THR A 104 1.05 20.52 10.90
N SER A 105 2.26 20.15 10.52
CA SER A 105 2.50 19.17 9.48
C SER A 105 2.26 17.74 9.95
N GLU A 106 1.98 16.87 9.00
CA GLU A 106 2.07 15.43 9.14
C GLU A 106 3.52 14.98 8.84
N PRO A 107 4.21 14.29 9.76
CA PRO A 107 5.57 13.84 9.50
C PRO A 107 5.57 12.61 8.60
N LEU A 108 6.49 12.56 7.64
CA LEU A 108 6.73 11.37 6.84
C LEU A 108 7.21 10.23 7.76
N PRO A 109 6.70 8.99 7.57
CA PRO A 109 7.11 7.84 8.37
C PRO A 109 8.46 7.26 7.92
N VAL A 110 9.00 7.77 6.82
CA VAL A 110 10.27 7.38 6.19
C VAL A 110 11.17 8.61 6.04
N TYR A 111 12.48 8.35 5.93
CA TYR A 111 13.50 9.37 5.82
C TYR A 111 14.62 8.91 4.89
N GLU A 112 15.33 9.85 4.29
CA GLU A 112 16.51 9.56 3.50
C GLU A 112 17.77 9.80 4.35
N SER A 113 18.80 8.96 4.15
CA SER A 113 20.07 9.07 4.90
C SER A 113 21.16 9.78 4.09
N SER A 114 22.16 10.37 4.75
CA SER A 114 23.39 10.98 4.17
C SER A 114 24.17 10.13 3.15
N ASN A 115 23.81 8.86 2.97
CA ASN A 115 24.45 7.95 2.01
C ASN A 115 23.48 7.47 0.90
N THR A 116 22.33 8.13 0.76
CA THR A 116 21.34 7.79 -0.26
C THR A 116 21.91 8.09 -1.65
N ALA A 117 21.78 7.15 -2.58
CA ALA A 117 22.35 7.28 -3.91
C ALA A 117 21.57 8.32 -4.74
N GLU A 118 22.26 9.01 -5.64
CA GLU A 118 21.64 9.93 -6.59
C GLU A 118 20.50 9.26 -7.38
N GLY A 119 19.34 9.91 -7.43
CA GLY A 119 18.16 9.42 -8.16
C GLY A 119 17.30 8.42 -7.38
N MET A 120 17.44 8.34 -6.06
CA MET A 120 16.51 7.66 -5.15
C MET A 120 15.57 8.69 -4.49
N SER A 121 14.43 8.29 -3.94
CA SER A 121 13.40 9.19 -3.43
C SER A 121 12.48 8.51 -2.43
N LEU A 122 11.81 9.28 -1.56
CA LEU A 122 10.64 8.80 -0.84
C LEU A 122 9.42 8.89 -1.76
N GLN A 123 8.64 7.83 -1.84
CA GLN A 123 7.52 7.72 -2.77
C GLN A 123 6.29 7.15 -2.08
N LEU A 124 5.11 7.50 -2.58
CA LEU A 124 3.86 6.83 -2.25
C LEU A 124 3.67 5.57 -3.10
N PHE A 125 3.28 4.49 -2.45
CA PHE A 125 2.97 3.18 -3.03
C PHE A 125 1.52 2.79 -2.71
N GLY A 126 0.89 1.97 -3.55
CA GLY A 126 -0.48 1.50 -3.32
C GLY A 126 -1.40 1.78 -4.51
N THR A 127 -2.68 1.43 -4.37
CA THR A 127 -3.70 1.62 -5.40
C THR A 127 -4.87 2.39 -4.83
N GLY A 128 -5.29 3.46 -5.49
CA GLY A 128 -6.49 4.18 -5.08
C GLY A 128 -6.66 5.56 -5.71
N LEU A 129 -7.68 6.25 -5.24
CA LEU A 129 -7.99 7.64 -5.65
C LEU A 129 -7.76 8.67 -4.53
N CYS A 130 -7.48 8.23 -3.31
CA CYS A 130 -7.33 9.06 -2.12
C CYS A 130 -5.93 8.90 -1.54
N LYS A 131 -5.38 9.94 -0.91
CA LYS A 131 -4.04 9.92 -0.30
C LYS A 131 -3.90 8.75 0.69
N GLU A 132 -4.95 8.48 1.46
CA GLU A 132 -4.98 7.46 2.51
C GLU A 132 -4.86 6.03 1.97
N ALA A 133 -5.11 5.83 0.67
CA ALA A 133 -4.90 4.54 0.01
C ALA A 133 -3.43 4.26 -0.28
N PHE A 134 -2.54 5.22 -0.05
CA PHE A 134 -1.12 5.11 -0.31
C PHE A 134 -0.30 5.13 0.97
N THR A 135 0.85 4.46 0.92
CA THR A 135 1.83 4.43 2.02
C THR A 135 3.16 4.95 1.53
N TRP A 136 3.81 5.79 2.34
CA TRP A 136 5.17 6.24 2.06
C TRP A 136 6.17 5.11 2.27
N ASP A 137 7.05 4.92 1.29
CA ASP A 137 8.22 4.04 1.38
C ASP A 137 9.41 4.68 0.63
N GLY A 138 10.61 4.14 0.80
CA GLY A 138 11.84 4.65 0.20
C GLY A 138 13.00 4.79 1.19
N PRO A 139 14.21 5.15 0.70
CA PRO A 139 14.51 5.60 -0.66
C PRO A 139 14.38 4.53 -1.76
N VAL A 140 13.72 4.87 -2.87
CA VAL A 140 13.60 4.05 -4.10
C VAL A 140 13.86 4.88 -5.36
N ARG A 141 14.14 4.22 -6.49
CA ARG A 141 14.47 4.93 -7.74
C ARG A 141 13.37 5.91 -8.16
N ALA A 142 13.74 7.18 -8.32
CA ALA A 142 12.85 8.29 -8.64
C ALA A 142 12.10 8.10 -9.97
N THR A 143 10.85 8.57 -10.03
CA THR A 143 9.93 8.40 -11.18
C THR A 143 9.31 9.71 -11.69
N PRO A 144 10.06 10.82 -11.81
CA PRO A 144 9.48 12.14 -12.08
C PRO A 144 8.64 12.19 -13.37
N GLY A 145 7.40 12.65 -13.22
CA GLY A 145 6.42 12.81 -14.28
C GLY A 145 5.68 11.52 -14.64
N LEU A 146 5.84 10.45 -13.86
CA LEU A 146 5.15 9.17 -14.03
C LEU A 146 4.66 8.68 -12.66
N PRO A 147 3.56 7.91 -12.58
CA PRO A 147 3.18 7.26 -11.33
C PRO A 147 4.35 6.46 -10.74
N ASN A 148 4.46 6.46 -9.41
CA ASN A 148 5.53 5.76 -8.70
C ASN A 148 5.52 4.25 -8.99
N ALA A 149 6.65 3.58 -8.76
CA ALA A 149 6.71 2.13 -8.87
C ALA A 149 5.72 1.48 -7.88
N LEU A 150 4.85 0.59 -8.36
CA LEU A 150 3.76 -0.01 -7.57
C LEU A 150 2.74 1.01 -7.03
N GLN A 151 2.66 2.19 -7.65
CA GLN A 151 1.53 3.09 -7.49
C GLN A 151 0.58 2.96 -8.67
N VAL A 152 -0.69 2.73 -8.36
CA VAL A 152 -1.76 2.69 -9.36
C VAL A 152 -2.78 3.77 -9.00
N LEU A 153 -2.75 4.85 -9.77
CA LEU A 153 -3.67 5.99 -9.66
C LEU A 153 -4.98 5.66 -10.38
N ASP A 154 -5.67 4.64 -9.90
CA ASP A 154 -6.89 4.14 -10.50
C ASP A 154 -7.94 3.89 -9.41
N ALA A 155 -9.21 4.14 -9.73
CA ALA A 155 -10.28 3.43 -9.03
C ALA A 155 -10.24 2.03 -9.59
N ASP A 156 -9.50 1.13 -8.91
CA ASP A 156 -9.40 -0.30 -9.18
C ASP A 156 -10.24 -0.76 -10.39
N PRO A 157 -9.65 -1.20 -11.52
CA PRO A 157 -10.34 -1.43 -12.79
C PRO A 157 -11.40 -2.58 -12.77
N GLY A 158 -11.87 -2.99 -11.60
CA GLY A 158 -12.93 -3.95 -11.36
C GLY A 158 -14.21 -3.45 -10.67
N GLN A 159 -14.45 -2.14 -10.40
CA GLN A 159 -15.65 -1.72 -9.64
C GLN A 159 -16.53 -0.59 -10.23
N PRO A 160 -17.89 -0.76 -10.28
CA PRO A 160 -18.84 0.32 -10.52
C PRO A 160 -18.97 1.25 -9.29
N VAL A 161 -19.18 2.53 -9.55
CA VAL A 161 -19.26 3.63 -8.58
C VAL A 161 -20.24 3.37 -7.42
N GLY A 162 -19.69 3.13 -6.22
CA GLY A 162 -20.44 3.12 -4.95
C GLY A 162 -19.87 2.19 -3.87
N GLY A 163 -18.83 2.64 -3.13
CA GLY A 163 -18.42 2.12 -1.82
C GLY A 163 -17.23 1.15 -1.75
N GLY A 164 -16.13 1.58 -1.09
CA GLY A 164 -15.13 0.81 -0.31
C GLY A 164 -14.31 -0.31 -0.99
N CYS A 165 -13.03 -0.47 -0.60
CA CYS A 165 -12.04 -1.30 -1.32
C CYS A 165 -12.32 -2.81 -1.31
N ARG A 166 -11.86 -3.54 -2.33
CA ARG A 166 -12.18 -4.96 -2.58
C ARG A 166 -10.93 -5.73 -3.02
N ASP A 167 -10.02 -5.96 -2.08
CA ASP A 167 -8.74 -6.61 -2.39
C ASP A 167 -8.92 -8.10 -2.72
N LEU A 168 -7.97 -8.67 -3.46
CA LEU A 168 -7.77 -10.12 -3.49
C LEU A 168 -6.78 -10.49 -2.38
N PHE A 169 -7.21 -11.28 -1.40
CA PHE A 169 -6.38 -11.65 -0.25
C PHE A 169 -6.64 -13.08 0.22
N ILE A 170 -5.65 -13.64 0.93
CA ILE A 170 -5.74 -14.92 1.63
C ILE A 170 -6.65 -14.74 2.85
N ASN A 171 -7.74 -15.51 2.86
CA ASN A 171 -8.85 -15.40 3.79
C ASN A 171 -8.83 -16.46 4.91
N GLU A 172 -8.41 -17.67 4.56
CA GLU A 172 -8.37 -18.82 5.46
C GLU A 172 -7.23 -19.74 5.03
N LEU A 173 -6.58 -20.35 6.03
CA LEU A 173 -5.43 -21.24 5.84
C LEU A 173 -5.56 -22.43 6.79
N HIS A 174 -5.41 -23.63 6.25
CA HIS A 174 -5.20 -24.86 7.01
C HIS A 174 -3.94 -25.57 6.49
N TYR A 175 -2.96 -25.74 7.35
CA TYR A 175 -1.67 -26.35 7.04
C TYR A 175 -1.30 -27.52 7.96
N ALA A 176 -1.75 -27.58 9.20
CA ALA A 176 -1.33 -28.60 10.17
C ALA A 176 -2.48 -29.29 10.90
N ASN A 177 -2.34 -30.60 11.10
CA ASN A 177 -3.19 -31.39 12.00
C ASN A 177 -2.40 -32.10 13.09
N SER A 178 -3.11 -32.55 14.11
CA SER A 178 -2.62 -33.60 15.00
C SER A 178 -2.47 -34.90 14.24
N GLY A 179 -1.24 -35.39 14.14
CA GLY A 179 -0.91 -36.59 13.40
C GLY A 179 -0.55 -36.30 11.95
N ALA A 180 -1.25 -36.94 11.01
CA ALA A 180 -1.02 -36.71 9.58
C ALA A 180 -1.87 -35.55 9.10
N ASP A 181 -1.30 -34.68 8.28
CA ASP A 181 -2.02 -33.55 7.69
C ASP A 181 -3.02 -34.03 6.65
N LEU A 182 -4.25 -33.54 6.77
CA LEU A 182 -5.41 -33.88 5.96
C LEU A 182 -6.19 -32.61 5.64
N ASN A 183 -6.73 -32.55 4.42
CA ASN A 183 -7.57 -31.44 3.97
C ASN A 183 -6.89 -30.07 3.99
N GLU A 184 -5.58 -29.98 3.83
CA GLU A 184 -4.85 -28.71 3.73
C GLU A 184 -5.38 -27.83 2.58
N PHE A 185 -5.55 -26.53 2.84
CA PHE A 185 -6.10 -25.60 1.85
C PHE A 185 -5.70 -24.15 2.11
N VAL A 186 -5.85 -23.36 1.05
CA VAL A 186 -5.82 -21.89 1.10
C VAL A 186 -7.13 -21.39 0.51
N GLU A 187 -7.77 -20.47 1.20
CA GLU A 187 -8.95 -19.77 0.70
C GLU A 187 -8.62 -18.31 0.42
N LEU A 188 -9.24 -17.79 -0.63
CA LEU A 188 -9.14 -16.39 -1.01
C LEU A 188 -10.52 -15.72 -0.94
N VAL A 189 -10.51 -14.44 -0.59
CA VAL A 189 -11.61 -13.51 -0.86
C VAL A 189 -11.16 -12.56 -1.97
N GLY A 190 -12.07 -12.21 -2.88
CA GLY A 190 -11.79 -11.23 -3.91
C GLY A 190 -13.05 -10.66 -4.56
N PRO A 191 -12.90 -9.64 -5.42
CA PRO A 191 -14.02 -9.03 -6.15
C PRO A 191 -14.84 -10.05 -6.92
N ALA A 192 -16.16 -9.97 -6.80
CA ALA A 192 -17.06 -10.72 -7.65
C ALA A 192 -16.76 -10.45 -9.14
N GLY A 193 -16.65 -11.50 -9.94
CA GLY A 193 -16.28 -11.42 -11.35
C GLY A 193 -14.77 -11.41 -11.63
N LEU A 194 -13.90 -11.26 -10.62
CA LEU A 194 -12.46 -11.42 -10.80
C LEU A 194 -12.15 -12.88 -11.16
N ASN A 195 -11.47 -13.07 -12.29
CA ASN A 195 -11.04 -14.37 -12.78
C ASN A 195 -9.56 -14.59 -12.44
N LEU A 196 -9.26 -15.71 -11.79
CA LEU A 196 -7.93 -16.05 -11.28
C LEU A 196 -7.00 -16.70 -12.31
N THR A 197 -7.38 -16.75 -13.60
CA THR A 197 -6.50 -17.27 -14.65
C THR A 197 -5.18 -16.51 -14.67
N GLY A 198 -4.07 -17.24 -14.46
CA GLY A 198 -2.71 -16.70 -14.41
C GLY A 198 -2.25 -16.27 -13.02
N TYR A 199 -3.14 -16.24 -12.02
CA TYR A 199 -2.75 -16.04 -10.62
C TYR A 199 -2.14 -17.33 -10.06
N GLN A 200 -1.28 -17.20 -9.05
CA GLN A 200 -0.57 -18.33 -8.44
C GLN A 200 -0.43 -18.14 -6.93
N LEU A 201 -0.35 -19.25 -6.19
CA LEU A 201 0.24 -19.28 -4.86
C LEU A 201 1.64 -19.85 -4.93
N HIS A 202 2.60 -19.17 -4.32
CA HIS A 202 3.97 -19.66 -4.14
C HIS A 202 4.17 -19.93 -2.66
N PHE A 203 4.55 -21.15 -2.31
CA PHE A 203 4.86 -21.53 -0.93
C PHE A 203 6.37 -21.51 -0.74
N ILE A 204 6.83 -20.80 0.27
CA ILE A 204 8.23 -20.49 0.53
C ILE A 204 8.68 -21.18 1.82
N ASN A 205 9.77 -21.94 1.74
CA ASN A 205 10.35 -22.61 2.90
C ASN A 205 11.07 -21.56 3.74
N GLY A 206 10.73 -21.37 5.01
CA GLY A 206 11.39 -20.35 5.83
C GLY A 206 12.72 -20.78 6.41
N GLY A 207 13.16 -22.02 6.18
CA GLY A 207 14.52 -22.47 6.51
C GLY A 207 15.57 -21.95 5.53
N ASP A 208 15.27 -21.96 4.22
CA ASP A 208 16.21 -21.52 3.17
C ASP A 208 15.69 -20.39 2.25
N GLY A 209 14.44 -19.96 2.44
CA GLY A 209 13.79 -18.88 1.70
C GLY A 209 13.32 -19.26 0.30
N LYS A 210 13.40 -20.52 -0.12
CA LYS A 210 13.08 -20.92 -1.50
C LYS A 210 11.63 -21.32 -1.69
N VAL A 211 11.09 -21.08 -2.88
CA VAL A 211 9.79 -21.59 -3.30
C VAL A 211 9.86 -23.12 -3.42
N TYR A 212 9.15 -23.84 -2.53
CA TYR A 212 9.07 -25.30 -2.57
C TYR A 212 7.83 -25.82 -3.31
N LYS A 213 6.81 -24.98 -3.49
CA LYS A 213 5.58 -25.34 -4.22
C LYS A 213 4.96 -24.14 -4.91
N ARG A 214 4.36 -24.41 -6.08
CA ARG A 214 3.54 -23.46 -6.83
C ARG A 214 2.18 -24.08 -7.10
N VAL A 215 1.13 -23.30 -6.96
CA VAL A 215 -0.24 -23.68 -7.29
C VAL A 215 -0.80 -22.65 -8.25
N ASP A 216 -1.14 -23.08 -9.46
CA ASP A 216 -1.87 -22.24 -10.42
C ASP A 216 -3.32 -22.12 -9.97
N LEU A 217 -3.80 -20.88 -9.86
CA LEU A 217 -5.17 -20.60 -9.47
C LEU A 217 -6.08 -20.56 -10.70
N ASN A 218 -7.35 -20.86 -10.46
CA ASN A 218 -8.40 -20.77 -11.45
C ASN A 218 -9.75 -20.50 -10.77
N GLY A 219 -10.77 -20.23 -11.57
CA GLY A 219 -12.09 -19.89 -11.09
C GLY A 219 -12.39 -18.39 -11.22
N THR A 220 -13.64 -18.04 -10.94
CA THR A 220 -14.12 -16.67 -10.93
C THR A 220 -14.96 -16.51 -9.69
N PHE A 221 -14.71 -15.47 -8.91
CA PHE A 221 -15.47 -15.20 -7.70
C PHE A 221 -16.93 -14.93 -8.06
N VAL A 222 -17.84 -15.64 -7.40
CA VAL A 222 -19.28 -15.37 -7.46
C VAL A 222 -19.62 -14.42 -6.33
N ASP A 223 -20.48 -13.43 -6.61
CA ASP A 223 -20.94 -12.48 -5.59
C ASP A 223 -21.68 -13.22 -4.46
N GLY A 224 -21.03 -13.29 -3.30
CA GLY A 224 -21.58 -13.82 -2.05
C GLY A 224 -22.20 -12.73 -1.17
N GLY A 225 -22.10 -11.46 -1.57
CA GLY A 225 -22.53 -10.29 -0.81
C GLY A 225 -21.60 -9.11 -1.04
N ALA A 226 -22.19 -7.91 -1.20
CA ALA A 226 -21.48 -6.64 -1.38
C ALA A 226 -20.40 -6.64 -2.48
N GLY A 227 -20.52 -7.54 -3.47
CA GLY A 227 -19.62 -7.66 -4.60
C GLY A 227 -18.25 -8.27 -4.25
N LEU A 228 -18.18 -9.06 -3.18
CA LEU A 228 -17.08 -9.95 -2.85
C LEU A 228 -17.52 -11.41 -2.96
N GLY A 229 -16.57 -12.30 -3.23
CA GLY A 229 -16.78 -13.74 -3.25
C GLY A 229 -15.64 -14.48 -2.56
N VAL A 230 -15.84 -15.78 -2.37
CA VAL A 230 -14.88 -16.69 -1.73
C VAL A 230 -14.52 -17.82 -2.70
N LEU A 231 -13.25 -18.22 -2.76
CA LEU A 231 -12.77 -19.40 -3.48
C LEU A 231 -11.74 -20.14 -2.64
N SER A 232 -11.99 -21.44 -2.43
CA SER A 232 -11.10 -22.32 -1.67
C SER A 232 -10.34 -23.28 -2.59
N PHE A 233 -9.06 -23.48 -2.28
CA PHE A 233 -8.13 -24.30 -3.04
C PHE A 233 -7.51 -25.37 -2.13
N THR A 234 -7.78 -26.64 -2.40
CA THR A 234 -7.08 -27.74 -1.73
C THR A 234 -5.61 -27.78 -2.15
N VAL A 235 -4.70 -27.77 -1.17
CA VAL A 235 -3.25 -27.76 -1.41
C VAL A 235 -2.58 -28.79 -0.51
N PRO A 236 -2.47 -30.07 -0.92
CA PRO A 236 -1.85 -31.09 -0.09
C PRO A 236 -0.34 -30.92 0.02
N GLY A 237 0.22 -31.10 1.22
CA GLY A 237 1.64 -31.06 1.56
C GLY A 237 2.20 -29.66 1.78
N ILE A 238 1.42 -28.76 2.37
CA ILE A 238 1.94 -27.54 2.99
C ILE A 238 2.86 -27.99 4.15
N GLN A 239 3.93 -27.24 4.38
CA GLN A 239 4.91 -27.58 5.41
C GLN A 239 4.49 -27.01 6.77
N ASN A 240 4.69 -27.77 7.84
CA ASN A 240 4.33 -27.42 9.23
C ASN A 240 5.50 -26.76 9.97
N SER A 241 6.24 -25.89 9.28
CA SER A 241 7.33 -25.13 9.88
C SER A 241 7.14 -23.64 9.64
N ARG A 242 8.07 -22.81 10.12
CA ARG A 242 8.09 -21.40 9.74
C ARG A 242 8.24 -21.29 8.23
N ASP A 243 7.14 -21.00 7.54
CA ASP A 243 7.03 -20.97 6.08
C ASP A 243 6.09 -19.84 5.64
N GLY A 244 6.15 -19.49 4.36
CA GLY A 244 5.43 -18.35 3.79
C GLY A 244 4.56 -18.75 2.60
N ILE A 245 3.54 -17.92 2.32
CA ILE A 245 2.65 -18.04 1.17
C ILE A 245 2.56 -16.68 0.50
N ALA A 246 3.03 -16.59 -0.74
CA ALA A 246 2.90 -15.42 -1.59
C ALA A 246 1.78 -15.64 -2.60
N LEU A 247 0.78 -14.76 -2.60
CA LEU A 247 -0.24 -14.65 -3.62
C LEU A 247 0.31 -13.78 -4.76
N ILE A 248 0.39 -14.36 -5.95
CA ILE A 248 1.00 -13.75 -7.13
C ILE A 248 -0.09 -13.53 -8.18
N ASN A 249 -0.15 -12.34 -8.77
CA ASN A 249 -1.09 -12.05 -9.84
C ASN A 249 -0.61 -12.50 -11.22
N LYS A 250 -1.50 -12.37 -12.21
CA LYS A 250 -1.24 -12.74 -13.61
C LYS A 250 -0.06 -12.01 -14.27
N TRP A 251 0.42 -10.92 -13.67
CA TRP A 251 1.58 -10.16 -14.13
C TRP A 251 2.86 -10.46 -13.35
N SER A 252 2.83 -11.48 -12.49
CA SER A 252 3.93 -11.86 -11.61
C SER A 252 4.29 -10.82 -10.54
N TYR A 253 3.32 -10.00 -10.11
CA TYR A 253 3.46 -9.17 -8.91
C TYR A 253 2.90 -9.89 -7.68
N VAL A 254 3.50 -9.61 -6.52
CA VAL A 254 3.04 -10.12 -5.23
C VAL A 254 1.87 -9.25 -4.75
N GLU A 255 0.68 -9.82 -4.63
CA GLU A 255 -0.52 -9.17 -4.06
C GLU A 255 -0.48 -9.22 -2.53
N GLN A 256 -0.02 -10.35 -1.98
CA GLN A 256 0.10 -10.54 -0.54
C GLN A 256 1.22 -11.54 -0.26
N PHE A 257 1.98 -11.32 0.81
CA PHE A 257 2.96 -12.29 1.31
C PHE A 257 2.83 -12.45 2.82
N ILE A 258 2.21 -13.55 3.25
CA ILE A 258 2.05 -13.91 4.66
C ILE A 258 2.99 -15.05 5.03
N SER A 259 3.26 -15.20 6.33
CA SER A 259 3.93 -16.38 6.87
C SER A 259 3.33 -16.82 8.19
N TYR A 260 3.55 -18.07 8.58
CA TYR A 260 3.17 -18.59 9.89
C TYR A 260 4.43 -18.99 10.67
N GLU A 261 4.33 -18.96 11.99
CA GLU A 261 5.43 -19.30 12.92
C GLU A 261 6.69 -18.41 12.79
N GLY A 262 6.55 -17.23 12.18
CA GLY A 262 7.60 -16.21 12.10
C GLY A 262 7.78 -15.63 10.70
N VAL A 263 8.66 -14.63 10.58
CA VAL A 263 8.96 -13.96 9.31
C VAL A 263 9.77 -14.86 8.38
N VAL A 264 9.45 -14.82 7.10
CA VAL A 264 10.17 -15.50 6.00
C VAL A 264 10.58 -14.47 4.96
N THR A 265 11.81 -14.55 4.45
CA THR A 265 12.26 -13.75 3.31
C THR A 265 12.46 -14.68 2.13
N SER A 266 11.80 -14.38 1.00
CA SER A 266 12.00 -15.20 -0.20
C SER A 266 13.35 -14.89 -0.84
N VAL A 267 14.02 -15.91 -1.37
CA VAL A 267 15.29 -15.79 -2.12
C VAL A 267 15.15 -16.17 -3.60
N ASP A 268 13.95 -16.56 -4.02
CA ASP A 268 13.61 -16.79 -5.43
C ASP A 268 12.12 -16.50 -5.72
N GLY A 269 11.76 -16.56 -7.01
CA GLY A 269 10.41 -16.25 -7.48
C GLY A 269 10.05 -14.75 -7.44
N PRO A 270 8.78 -14.42 -7.67
CA PRO A 270 8.27 -13.05 -7.68
C PRO A 270 8.47 -12.27 -6.36
N ALA A 271 8.53 -12.96 -5.23
CA ALA A 271 8.72 -12.36 -3.90
C ALA A 271 10.21 -12.23 -3.50
N ASN A 272 11.16 -12.49 -4.41
CA ASN A 272 12.58 -12.49 -4.10
C ASN A 272 13.05 -11.16 -3.47
N GLY A 273 13.69 -11.25 -2.30
CA GLY A 273 14.18 -10.10 -1.54
C GLY A 273 13.14 -9.46 -0.63
N THR A 274 11.87 -9.87 -0.71
CA THR A 274 10.77 -9.34 0.12
C THR A 274 10.61 -10.20 1.37
N ALA A 275 10.36 -9.55 2.51
CA ALA A 275 9.97 -10.22 3.76
C ALA A 275 8.45 -10.36 3.85
N SER A 276 7.97 -11.47 4.39
CA SER A 276 6.55 -11.72 4.65
C SER A 276 6.05 -10.97 5.88
N VAL A 277 4.73 -10.81 5.96
CA VAL A 277 4.02 -10.40 7.17
C VAL A 277 3.63 -11.65 7.97
N PRO A 278 4.12 -11.83 9.21
CA PRO A 278 3.77 -13.01 9.99
C PRO A 278 2.35 -12.92 10.51
N LEU A 279 1.60 -14.02 10.40
CA LEU A 279 0.29 -14.15 11.02
C LEU A 279 0.43 -14.07 12.55
N PRO A 280 -0.52 -13.42 13.24
CA PRO A 280 -0.54 -13.38 14.71
C PRO A 280 -1.00 -14.70 15.34
N VAL A 281 -1.38 -15.68 14.52
CA VAL A 281 -1.92 -17.00 14.89
C VAL A 281 -1.19 -18.12 14.14
N TYR A 282 -1.25 -19.34 14.65
CA TYR A 282 -0.60 -20.52 14.06
C TYR A 282 -1.37 -21.80 14.44
N GLU A 283 -1.19 -22.85 13.65
CA GLU A 283 -1.69 -24.20 13.95
C GLU A 283 -0.58 -25.00 14.62
N SER A 284 -0.85 -25.54 15.81
CA SER A 284 0.10 -26.42 16.49
C SER A 284 -0.05 -27.87 16.02
N GLY A 285 0.91 -28.74 16.41
CA GLY A 285 0.80 -30.20 16.22
C GLY A 285 -0.34 -30.88 17.00
N ASP A 286 -1.14 -30.12 17.74
CA ASP A 286 -2.35 -30.59 18.42
C ASP A 286 -3.64 -30.09 17.75
N THR A 287 -3.54 -29.37 16.62
CA THR A 287 -4.69 -28.82 15.90
C THR A 287 -5.59 -29.93 15.39
N ALA A 288 -6.85 -29.95 15.81
CA ALA A 288 -7.79 -31.00 15.41
C ALA A 288 -8.12 -30.92 13.91
N GLU A 289 -8.48 -32.06 13.31
CA GLU A 289 -8.98 -32.10 11.93
C GLU A 289 -10.20 -31.19 11.77
N GLY A 290 -10.24 -30.45 10.65
CA GLY A 290 -11.33 -29.52 10.33
C GLY A 290 -11.25 -28.19 11.06
N MET A 291 -10.10 -27.86 11.64
CA MET A 291 -9.78 -26.53 12.15
C MET A 291 -8.91 -25.76 11.14
N SER A 292 -8.81 -24.44 11.27
CA SER A 292 -8.07 -23.55 10.36
C SER A 292 -7.82 -22.19 11.00
N LEU A 293 -6.90 -21.42 10.44
CA LEU A 293 -6.74 -19.99 10.71
C LEU A 293 -7.64 -19.21 9.77
N GLN A 294 -8.37 -18.21 10.28
CA GLN A 294 -9.40 -17.49 9.53
C GLN A 294 -9.36 -15.99 9.82
N LEU A 295 -9.71 -15.18 8.82
CA LEU A 295 -10.03 -13.76 8.99
C LEU A 295 -11.46 -13.54 9.52
N PHE A 296 -11.59 -12.64 10.49
CA PHE A 296 -12.84 -12.23 11.15
C PHE A 296 -13.08 -10.75 11.01
N GLY A 297 -14.34 -10.31 11.03
CA GLY A 297 -14.70 -8.89 11.02
C GLY A 297 -15.81 -8.55 10.03
N THR A 298 -16.08 -7.27 9.85
CA THR A 298 -17.03 -6.75 8.86
C THR A 298 -16.33 -5.69 8.04
N GLY A 299 -16.33 -5.85 6.73
CA GLY A 299 -15.69 -4.89 5.85
C GLY A 299 -15.59 -5.36 4.42
N LEU A 300 -14.86 -4.60 3.62
CA LEU A 300 -14.66 -4.85 2.21
C LEU A 300 -13.17 -5.09 1.88
N CYS A 301 -12.25 -4.59 2.71
CA CYS A 301 -10.81 -4.64 2.54
C CYS A 301 -10.16 -5.69 3.44
N MET A 302 -8.98 -6.21 3.06
CA MET A 302 -8.21 -7.11 3.92
C MET A 302 -7.96 -6.52 5.31
N GLY A 303 -7.66 -5.21 5.37
CA GLY A 303 -7.38 -4.48 6.61
C GLY A 303 -8.56 -4.33 7.57
N ASP A 304 -9.79 -4.58 7.11
CA ASP A 304 -10.98 -4.56 7.96
C ASP A 304 -11.12 -5.83 8.81
N PHE A 305 -10.31 -6.84 8.51
CA PHE A 305 -10.37 -8.15 9.15
C PHE A 305 -9.15 -8.41 10.03
N THR A 306 -9.33 -9.28 11.01
CA THR A 306 -8.26 -9.73 11.91
C THR A 306 -8.19 -11.25 11.89
N TRP A 307 -6.97 -11.79 11.85
CA TRP A 307 -6.72 -13.22 11.93
C TRP A 307 -7.02 -13.76 13.34
N ASP A 308 -7.74 -14.87 13.41
CA ASP A 308 -7.96 -15.65 14.63
C ASP A 308 -7.96 -17.15 14.28
N GLY A 309 -7.90 -18.01 15.30
CA GLY A 309 -7.86 -19.46 15.14
C GLY A 309 -6.72 -20.16 15.90
N PRO A 310 -6.70 -21.50 15.86
CA PRO A 310 -7.52 -22.36 14.99
C PRO A 310 -9.00 -22.46 15.40
N ILE A 311 -9.90 -22.43 14.42
CA ILE A 311 -11.36 -22.64 14.57
C ILE A 311 -11.91 -23.51 13.44
N ARG A 312 -13.18 -23.93 13.53
CA ARG A 312 -13.82 -24.79 12.53
C ARG A 312 -13.74 -24.19 11.12
N ALA A 313 -13.12 -24.94 10.21
CA ALA A 313 -12.88 -24.56 8.83
C ALA A 313 -14.17 -24.29 8.03
N THR A 314 -14.11 -23.33 7.11
CA THR A 314 -15.24 -22.84 6.30
C THR A 314 -15.00 -22.86 4.78
N PRO A 315 -14.32 -23.88 4.21
CA PRO A 315 -13.89 -23.83 2.81
C PRO A 315 -15.04 -23.61 1.82
N GLY A 316 -14.89 -22.57 1.01
CA GLY A 316 -15.85 -22.13 -0.01
C GLY A 316 -16.99 -21.27 0.52
N LEU A 317 -16.96 -20.87 1.79
CA LEU A 317 -17.97 -20.03 2.44
C LEU A 317 -17.27 -18.89 3.21
N PRO A 318 -17.95 -17.77 3.47
CA PRO A 318 -17.41 -16.76 4.38
C PRO A 318 -17.03 -17.36 5.74
N ASN A 319 -15.94 -16.84 6.32
CA ASN A 319 -15.43 -17.32 7.60
C ASN A 319 -16.44 -17.14 8.73
N THR A 320 -16.19 -17.85 9.84
CA THR A 320 -17.01 -17.70 11.04
C THR A 320 -16.97 -16.24 11.52
N LEU A 321 -18.14 -15.62 11.73
CA LEU A 321 -18.27 -14.21 12.14
C LEU A 321 -17.61 -13.20 11.18
N GLN A 322 -17.38 -13.60 9.93
CA GLN A 322 -16.99 -12.69 8.86
C GLN A 322 -18.22 -12.21 8.11
N VAL A 323 -18.30 -10.89 7.90
CA VAL A 323 -19.30 -10.26 7.04
C VAL A 323 -18.56 -9.53 5.94
N LEU A 324 -18.62 -10.09 4.73
CA LEU A 324 -18.09 -9.46 3.54
C LEU A 324 -19.10 -8.41 3.06
N GLY A 325 -18.83 -7.14 3.34
CA GLY A 325 -19.73 -6.04 3.04
C GLY A 325 -19.55 -4.81 3.93
N ALA A 326 -20.16 -3.70 3.49
CA ALA A 326 -20.22 -2.49 4.30
C ALA A 326 -20.99 -2.72 5.59
N ASP A 327 -20.50 -2.14 6.69
CA ASP A 327 -21.30 -1.94 7.90
C ASP A 327 -22.59 -1.16 7.53
N PRO A 328 -23.80 -1.58 7.96
CA PRO A 328 -25.02 -0.79 7.80
C PRO A 328 -25.03 0.44 8.72
N GLY A 329 -24.02 1.31 8.58
CA GLY A 329 -23.96 2.65 9.15
C GLY A 329 -24.72 3.68 8.28
N PRO A 330 -25.09 4.84 8.84
CA PRO A 330 -26.03 5.80 8.23
C PRO A 330 -25.52 6.41 6.90
N PRO A 331 -26.41 6.97 6.06
CA PRO A 331 -26.24 7.06 4.61
C PRO A 331 -25.12 8.02 4.15
N ALA A 332 -24.59 7.69 2.96
CA ALA A 332 -23.41 8.21 2.27
C ALA A 332 -23.40 9.70 1.86
N ASP A 333 -22.19 10.27 1.78
CA ASP A 333 -21.61 11.18 0.75
C ASP A 333 -20.08 11.26 1.04
N ASP A 334 -19.09 11.42 0.15
CA ASP A 334 -18.94 11.92 -1.24
C ASP A 334 -17.56 11.50 -1.85
N GLY A 335 -17.36 11.61 -3.18
CA GLY A 335 -16.19 11.04 -3.89
C GLY A 335 -14.88 11.86 -3.88
N CYS A 336 -13.85 11.41 -3.15
CA CYS A 336 -12.55 12.08 -3.11
C CYS A 336 -11.75 12.00 -4.43
N ARG A 337 -11.23 13.17 -4.82
CA ARG A 337 -10.21 13.45 -5.85
C ARG A 337 -9.42 14.66 -5.37
N GLU A 338 -8.48 14.43 -4.46
CA GLU A 338 -7.77 15.49 -3.74
C GLU A 338 -6.36 15.71 -4.32
N LEU A 339 -5.77 16.87 -4.03
CA LEU A 339 -4.40 17.22 -4.43
C LEU A 339 -3.46 16.91 -3.26
N PHE A 340 -2.46 16.07 -3.48
CA PHE A 340 -1.49 15.69 -2.46
C PHE A 340 -0.07 15.50 -3.03
N VAL A 341 0.95 15.55 -2.16
CA VAL A 341 2.35 15.26 -2.47
C VAL A 341 2.51 13.77 -2.73
N ASN A 342 3.07 13.43 -3.88
CA ASN A 342 3.21 12.07 -4.37
C ASN A 342 4.61 11.47 -4.18
N GLU A 343 5.61 12.28 -4.45
CA GLU A 343 7.01 11.88 -4.42
C GLU A 343 7.84 13.00 -3.82
N LEU A 344 8.72 12.56 -2.92
CA LEU A 344 9.70 13.39 -2.26
C LEU A 344 11.14 12.85 -2.25
N HIS A 345 11.98 13.22 -3.21
CA HIS A 345 13.44 13.05 -3.15
C HIS A 345 14.28 14.18 -2.55
N TYR A 346 14.68 13.95 -1.34
CA TYR A 346 15.89 14.53 -0.87
C TYR A 346 17.15 13.82 -1.33
N ALA A 347 18.13 14.47 -1.93
CA ALA A 347 19.51 14.01 -1.73
C ALA A 347 19.92 14.26 -0.26
N ASN A 348 20.99 13.70 0.30
CA ASN A 348 21.51 14.02 1.64
C ASN A 348 23.06 14.26 1.67
N SER A 349 23.59 15.21 2.45
CA SER A 349 25.00 15.67 2.45
C SER A 349 26.03 14.58 2.67
#